data_AF-A0AA36CLT6-F1
#
_entry.id   AF-A0AA36CLT6-F1
#
_cell.length_a   1.000
_cell.length_b   1.000
_cell.length_c   1.000
_cell.angle_alpha   90.00
_cell.angle_beta   90.00
_cell.angle_gamma   90.00
#
_symmetry.space_group_name_H-M   'P 1'
#
loop_
_entity.id
_entity.type
_entity.pdbx_description
1 polymer ?
#
loop_
_entity_poly.entity_id
_entity_poly.type
_entity_poly.pdbx_seq_one_letter_code
_entity_poly.pdbx_strand_id
1 'polypeptide(L)' 'MSRTSQLALLAAEECLEQAGFDDSFDHTETLVNVGTGVADLEHIGEATKLIASGQARRVSPYFVPRILNNLPTGYICMK' A
#
# COMPACT_ATOMS: atom_id res chain seq x y z
N MET A 1 2.10 -3.80 -5.74
CA MET A 1 1.43 -2.77 -4.92
C MET A 1 -0.07 -2.82 -5.21
N SER A 2 -0.94 -2.65 -4.21
CA SER A 2 -2.40 -2.58 -4.47
C SER A 2 -2.77 -1.25 -5.12
N ARG A 3 -3.96 -1.19 -5.72
CA ARG A 3 -4.50 0.07 -6.28
C ARG A 3 -4.61 1.14 -5.19
N THR A 4 -5.05 0.77 -3.99
CA THR A 4 -5.17 1.68 -2.86
C THR A 4 -3.82 2.29 -2.44
N SER A 5 -2.74 1.49 -2.39
CA SER A 5 -1.41 2.01 -2.11
C SER A 5 -0.93 3.01 -3.17
N GLN A 6 -1.19 2.75 -4.45
CA GLN A 6 -0.80 3.66 -5.54
C GLN A 6 -1.54 5.00 -5.40
N LEU A 7 -2.85 4.95 -5.14
CA LEU A 7 -3.66 6.15 -4.94
C LEU A 7 -3.23 6.94 -3.70
N ALA A 8 -2.92 6.24 -2.60
CA ALA A 8 -2.47 6.88 -1.37
C ALA A 8 -1.12 7.60 -1.56
N LEU A 9 -0.19 7.00 -2.32
CA LEU A 9 1.09 7.65 -2.65
C LEU A 9 0.91 8.92 -3.48
N LEU A 10 0.08 8.86 -4.52
CA LEU A 10 -0.21 10.03 -5.36
C LEU A 10 -0.88 11.14 -4.56
N ALA A 11 -1.88 10.80 -3.74
CA ALA A 11 -2.57 11.78 -2.90
C ALA A 11 -1.64 12.41 -1.85
N ALA A 12 -0.68 11.66 -1.31
CA ALA A 12 0.31 12.19 -0.38
C ALA A 12 1.25 13.19 -1.07
N GLU A 13 1.72 12.87 -2.28
CA GLU A 13 2.57 13.74 -3.10
C GLU A 13 1.84 15.05 -3.45
N GLU A 14 0.60 14.97 -3.94
CA GLU A 14 -0.23 16.15 -4.22
C GLU A 14 -0.45 17.02 -2.97
N CYS A 15 -0.65 16.40 -1.80
CA CYS A 15 -0.85 17.12 -0.54
C CYS A 15 0.40 17.88 -0.11
N LEU A 16 1.58 17.27 -0.20
CA LEU A 16 2.86 17.87 0.16
C LEU A 16 3.24 19.01 -0.79
N GLU A 17 3.05 18.82 -2.09
CA GLU A 17 3.24 19.86 -3.11
C GLU A 17 2.33 21.06 -2.83
N GLN A 18 1.04 20.82 -2.56
CA GLN A 18 0.08 21.88 -2.25
C GLN A 18 0.42 22.61 -0.94
N ALA A 19 1.00 21.92 0.04
CA ALA A 19 1.47 22.52 1.27
C ALA A 19 2.75 23.36 1.10
N GLY A 20 3.40 23.30 -0.08
CA GLY A 20 4.70 23.92 -0.33
C GLY A 20 5.81 23.32 0.51
N PHE A 21 5.69 22.04 0.86
CA PHE A 21 6.67 21.31 1.67
C PHE A 21 7.87 20.91 0.81
N ASP A 22 9.09 21.01 1.34
CA ASP A 22 10.36 20.88 0.60
C ASP A 22 11.12 19.57 0.90
N ASP A 23 10.39 18.50 1.25
CA ASP A 23 10.91 17.16 1.61
C ASP A 23 11.86 17.12 2.83
N SER A 24 11.94 18.21 3.62
CA SER A 24 12.76 18.27 4.83
C SER A 24 12.06 17.70 6.08
N PHE A 25 11.67 16.43 6.05
CA PHE A 25 11.00 15.79 7.19
C PHE A 25 11.95 15.51 8.37
N ASP A 26 11.58 15.99 9.56
CA ASP A 26 12.10 15.42 10.80
C ASP A 26 11.35 14.12 11.09
N HIS A 27 11.98 12.98 10.80
CA HIS A 27 11.40 11.65 11.01
C HIS A 27 11.13 11.31 12.49
N THR A 28 11.61 12.11 13.45
CA THR A 28 11.32 11.93 14.89
C THR A 28 10.08 12.69 15.35
N GLU A 29 9.72 13.78 14.66
CA GLU A 29 8.57 14.64 14.97
C GLU A 29 7.43 14.54 13.93
N THR A 30 7.65 13.81 12.83
CA THR A 30 6.68 13.62 11.75
C THR A 30 6.15 12.19 11.74
N LEU A 31 4.83 12.04 11.58
CA LEU A 31 4.16 10.75 11.41
C LEU A 31 3.26 10.73 10.17
N VAL A 32 3.04 9.54 9.63
CA VAL A 32 2.03 9.29 8.60
C VAL A 32 0.94 8.41 9.20
N ASN A 33 -0.30 8.85 9.11
CA ASN A 33 -1.46 8.07 9.56
C ASN A 33 -2.52 8.04 8.45
N VAL A 34 -2.50 6.96 7.67
CA VAL A 34 -3.50 6.67 6.65
C VAL A 34 -4.19 5.35 6.98
N GLY A 35 -5.52 5.33 6.87
CA GLY A 35 -6.33 4.14 7.08
C GLY A 35 -6.88 3.62 5.77
N THR A 36 -7.04 2.30 5.66
CA THR A 36 -7.82 1.69 4.58
C THR A 36 -8.92 0.80 5.14
N GLY A 37 -10.11 0.94 4.58
CA GLY A 37 -11.29 0.21 5.08
C GLY A 37 -11.26 -1.29 4.78
N VAL A 38 -10.77 -1.68 3.59
CA VAL A 38 -10.81 -3.06 3.11
C VAL A 38 -9.50 -3.44 2.43
N ALA A 39 -9.08 -4.69 2.60
CA ALA A 39 -7.97 -5.29 1.87
C ALA A 39 -8.25 -5.38 0.36
N ASP A 40 -7.21 -5.68 -0.43
CA ASP A 40 -7.34 -5.95 -1.87
C ASP A 40 -8.05 -7.31 -2.10
N LEU A 41 -9.38 -7.32 -2.00
CA LEU A 41 -10.22 -8.52 -2.11
C LEU A 41 -10.10 -9.20 -3.48
N GLU A 42 -9.85 -8.41 -4.53
CA GLU A 42 -9.63 -8.93 -5.88
C GLU A 42 -8.37 -9.81 -5.89
N HIS A 43 -7.26 -9.31 -5.34
CA HIS A 43 -6.02 -10.09 -5.27
C HIS A 43 -6.14 -11.31 -4.35
N ILE A 44 -6.88 -11.19 -3.25
CA ILE A 44 -7.20 -12.33 -2.38
C ILE A 44 -7.93 -13.42 -3.19
N GLY A 45 -8.96 -13.03 -3.95
CA GLY A 45 -9.72 -13.97 -4.78
C GLY A 45 -8.87 -14.64 -5.87
N GLU A 46 -7.96 -13.91 -6.51
CA GLU A 46 -7.00 -14.48 -7.47
C GLU A 46 -6.10 -15.55 -6.83
N ALA A 47 -5.51 -15.23 -5.67
CA ALA A 47 -4.65 -16.16 -4.94
C ALA A 47 -5.42 -17.40 -4.49
N THR A 48 -6.66 -17.25 -4.01
CA THR A 48 -7.54 -18.38 -3.66
C THR A 48 -7.76 -19.31 -4.84
N LYS A 49 -8.05 -18.76 -6.04
CA LYS A 49 -8.24 -19.57 -7.26
C LYS A 49 -6.97 -20.34 -7.63
N LEU A 50 -5.79 -19.71 -7.55
CA LEU A 50 -4.51 -20.38 -7.82
C LEU A 50 -4.28 -21.55 -6.87
N ILE A 51 -4.48 -21.32 -5.57
CA ILE A 51 -4.30 -22.35 -4.53
C ILE A 51 -5.28 -23.51 -4.75
N ALA A 52 -6.57 -23.20 -4.98
CA ALA A 52 -7.60 -24.22 -5.24
C ALA A 52 -7.31 -25.07 -6.48
N SER A 53 -6.65 -24.49 -7.49
CA SER A 53 -6.23 -25.20 -8.71
C SER A 53 -4.89 -25.98 -8.57
N GLY A 54 -4.33 -26.09 -7.36
CA GLY A 54 -3.04 -26.77 -7.13
C GLY A 54 -1.82 -25.96 -7.56
N GLN A 55 -1.98 -24.69 -7.92
CA GLN A 55 -0.93 -23.82 -8.44
C GLN A 55 -0.40 -22.86 -7.35
N ALA A 56 -0.32 -23.30 -6.09
CA ALA A 56 0.10 -22.46 -4.96
C ALA A 56 1.47 -21.79 -5.19
N ARG A 57 2.41 -22.46 -5.88
CA ARG A 57 3.73 -21.90 -6.24
C ARG A 57 3.67 -20.69 -7.19
N ARG A 58 2.53 -20.43 -7.82
CA ARG A 58 2.31 -19.27 -8.70
C ARG A 58 1.78 -18.04 -7.95
N VAL A 59 1.43 -18.17 -6.67
CA VAL A 59 1.07 -17.02 -5.85
C VAL A 59 2.30 -16.13 -5.70
N SER A 60 2.14 -14.84 -5.95
CA SER A 60 3.24 -13.88 -5.90
C SER A 60 3.85 -13.82 -4.48
N PRO A 61 5.19 -13.73 -4.35
CA PRO A 61 5.83 -13.45 -3.05
C PRO A 61 5.38 -12.09 -2.47
N TYR A 62 4.85 -11.19 -3.31
CA TYR A 62 4.29 -9.90 -2.89
C TYR A 62 2.80 -9.95 -2.52
N PHE A 63 2.22 -11.14 -2.39
CA PHE A 63 0.82 -11.29 -1.98
C PHE A 63 0.54 -10.57 -0.65
N VAL A 64 1.30 -10.89 0.39
CA VAL A 64 1.11 -10.30 1.73
C VAL A 64 1.31 -8.77 1.69
N PRO A 65 2.43 -8.22 1.17
CA PRO A 65 2.59 -6.77 1.05
C PRO A 65 1.47 -6.06 0.27
N ARG A 66 0.80 -6.75 -0.68
CA ARG A 66 -0.28 -6.16 -1.47
C ARG A 66 -1.60 -6.08 -0.68
N ILE A 67 -1.92 -7.06 0.16
CA ILE A 67 -3.25 -7.16 0.79
C ILE A 67 -3.33 -6.50 2.18
N LEU A 68 -2.18 -6.18 2.79
CA LEU A 68 -2.15 -5.59 4.13
C LEU A 68 -2.71 -4.15 4.13
N ASN A 69 -3.72 -3.90 4.96
CA ASN A 69 -4.40 -2.60 5.04
C ASN A 69 -3.50 -1.44 5.48
N ASN A 70 -2.44 -1.73 6.23
CA ASN A 70 -1.49 -0.74 6.71
C ASN A 70 -0.37 -0.42 5.71
N LEU A 71 -0.26 -1.15 4.59
CA LEU A 71 0.83 -0.96 3.64
C LEU A 71 0.75 0.32 2.81
N PRO A 72 -0.42 0.86 2.43
CA PRO A 72 -0.51 2.22 1.87
C PRO A 72 0.21 3.26 2.72
N THR A 73 0.00 3.25 4.03
CA THR A 73 0.69 4.11 5.00
C THR A 73 2.18 3.82 5.04
N GLY A 74 2.56 2.54 5.10
CA GLY A 74 3.97 2.15 5.07
C GLY A 74 4.70 2.61 3.80
N TYR A 75 4.03 2.58 2.65
CA TYR A 75 4.61 3.08 1.39
C TYR A 75 4.83 4.59 1.42
N ILE A 76 3.89 5.35 2.00
CA ILE A 76 4.07 6.80 2.17
C ILE A 76 5.24 7.08 3.14
N CYS A 77 5.36 6.33 4.25
CA CYS A 77 6.47 6.51 5.19
C CYS A 77 7.86 6.20 4.61
N MET A 78 7.93 5.34 3.59
CA MET A 78 9.20 4.93 2.96
C MET A 78 9.64 5.85 1.84
N LYS A 79 8.75 6.73 1.37
CA LYS A 79 9.06 7.75 0.37
C LYS A 79 9.69 8.94 1.10
#